data_AF-A0A0F9I2R1-F1
#
_entry.id   AF-A0A0F9I2R1-F1
#
_cell.length_a   1.000
_cell.length_b   1.000
_cell.length_c   1.000
_cell.angle_alpha   90.00
_cell.angle_beta   90.00
_cell.angle_gamma   90.00
#
_symmetry.space_group_name_H-M   'P 1'
#
loop_
_entity.id
_entity.type
_entity.pdbx_description
1 polymer ?
#
loop_
_entity_poly.entity_id
_entity_poly.type
_entity_poly.pdbx_seq_one_letter_code
_entity_poly.pdbx_strand_id
1 'polypeptide(L)'
;LKDSLTFERAMQEFAARIADARERAYIIISSRSYAWRALTDRQLLEQLLPYEPPKAEELDEEDLEEAGQAAASDPSKPADSVEVVLLDDLDDDDIRMFAAHLGAANIEEMMNEIKRTGLSTLSGRPFDLLGILAKWRSDRELGGRLGYLSHSITTQLDDIDQTTGSIDQNKLREATRCIAVSVILTGEAEIRVPGSDSTNRGFNPLEALPDWPKEDILALLGCTLFTDPVYGLVRFRHRDIRELLAAEWFAQHLAKPERRTEIEAMLIREQYGERILAPRFRPILPWLVLLDDGIRREATAIRPEIAVEGGDVASLPVEERRSLVHSIVEQIARGEDDRGARDNEAIARIAHADLTADVATLIEQHSENDDALFFLGRLVWQGQMTDCLPLLLDIACNRSRGRYARIAAARAVFTSGSDEQRDRLWDSLLEVPDGDQ
;
A
#
# COMPACT_ATOMS: atom_id res chain seq x y z
N LEU A 1 9.03 25.79 -4.77
CA LEU A 1 10.20 26.32 -4.02
C LEU A 1 11.48 25.77 -4.66
N LYS A 2 12.53 26.58 -4.78
CA LYS A 2 13.77 26.16 -5.47
C LYS A 2 14.63 25.23 -4.59
N ASP A 3 14.63 25.46 -3.28
CA ASP A 3 15.34 24.65 -2.28
C ASP A 3 14.69 24.79 -0.89
N SER A 4 15.19 24.00 0.09
CA SER A 4 14.74 24.06 1.48
C SER A 4 15.05 25.40 2.17
N LEU A 5 16.09 26.11 1.72
CA LEU A 5 16.43 27.44 2.22
C LEU A 5 15.36 28.47 1.87
N THR A 6 14.65 28.27 0.76
CA THR A 6 13.54 29.13 0.36
C THR A 6 12.38 29.02 1.35
N PHE A 7 12.06 27.81 1.83
CA PHE A 7 11.05 27.62 2.88
C PHE A 7 11.46 28.33 4.18
N GLU A 8 12.70 28.14 4.60
CA GLU A 8 13.25 28.77 5.80
C GLU A 8 13.14 30.30 5.76
N ARG A 9 13.59 30.91 4.65
CA ARG A 9 13.49 32.36 4.45
C ARG A 9 12.04 32.85 4.45
N ALA A 10 11.14 32.11 3.80
CA ALA A 10 9.72 32.47 3.77
C ALA A 10 9.11 32.44 5.17
N MET A 11 9.45 31.45 5.99
CA MET A 11 8.98 31.37 7.37
C MET A 11 9.58 32.45 8.26
N GLN A 12 10.85 32.82 8.07
CA GLN A 12 11.49 33.94 8.78
C GLN A 12 10.78 35.26 8.48
N GLU A 13 10.51 35.54 7.20
CA GLU A 13 9.77 36.75 6.80
C GLU A 13 8.34 36.76 7.32
N PHE A 14 7.66 35.60 7.28
CA PHE A 14 6.30 35.47 7.77
C PHE A 14 6.23 35.73 9.28
N ALA A 15 7.08 35.06 10.06
CA ALA A 15 7.16 35.23 11.51
C ALA A 15 7.44 36.68 11.91
N ALA A 16 8.36 37.35 11.22
CA ALA A 16 8.66 38.76 11.46
C ALA A 16 7.45 39.69 11.22
N ARG A 17 6.62 39.39 10.21
CA ARG A 17 5.42 40.20 9.88
C ARG A 17 4.26 40.00 10.84
N ILE A 18 4.15 38.82 11.48
CA ILE A 18 3.06 38.50 12.39
C ILE A 18 3.42 38.66 13.87
N ALA A 19 4.63 39.17 14.18
CA ALA A 19 5.16 39.24 15.55
C ALA A 19 4.16 39.87 16.54
N ASP A 20 3.49 40.97 16.16
CA ASP A 20 2.54 41.69 17.02
C ASP A 20 1.16 40.98 17.16
N ALA A 21 0.91 39.94 16.37
CA ALA A 21 -0.37 39.23 16.27
C ALA A 21 -0.25 37.72 16.50
N ARG A 22 0.92 37.27 16.93
CA ARG A 22 1.29 35.86 16.94
C ARG A 22 0.41 35.00 17.84
N GLU A 23 0.16 35.44 19.07
CA GLU A 23 -0.64 34.69 20.07
C GLU A 23 -2.12 34.55 19.69
N ARG A 24 -2.57 35.29 18.67
CA ARG A 24 -3.96 35.32 18.19
C ARG A 24 -4.08 34.84 16.74
N ALA A 25 -3.03 34.21 16.22
CA ALA A 25 -2.99 33.67 14.86
C ALA A 25 -3.06 32.14 14.88
N TYR A 26 -4.03 31.58 14.16
CA TYR A 26 -4.07 30.15 13.88
C TYR A 26 -3.40 29.88 12.53
N ILE A 27 -2.29 29.13 12.54
CA ILE A 27 -1.40 28.99 11.38
C ILE A 27 -1.48 27.54 10.88
N ILE A 28 -2.01 27.37 9.68
CA ILE A 28 -2.04 26.07 8.99
C ILE A 28 -1.00 26.08 7.88
N ILE A 29 -0.05 25.15 7.93
CA ILE A 29 0.96 24.96 6.89
C ILE A 29 0.68 23.63 6.19
N SER A 30 0.37 23.69 4.89
CA SER A 30 0.20 22.51 4.07
C SER A 30 1.45 22.23 3.24
N SER A 31 1.84 20.96 3.16
CA SER A 31 3.03 20.50 2.44
C SER A 31 2.80 19.10 1.86
N ARG A 32 3.63 18.70 0.90
CA ARG A 32 3.73 17.30 0.50
C ARG A 32 4.42 16.54 1.63
N SER A 33 3.93 15.36 1.99
CA SER A 33 4.49 14.53 3.08
C SER A 33 5.99 14.32 2.97
N TYR A 34 6.49 14.10 1.76
CA TYR A 34 7.90 13.88 1.48
C TYR A 34 8.77 15.14 1.40
N ALA A 35 8.16 16.32 1.44
CA ALA A 35 8.87 17.60 1.47
C ALA A 35 9.08 18.09 2.91
N TRP A 36 8.26 17.63 3.83
CA TRP A 36 8.38 17.90 5.27
C TRP A 36 9.54 17.12 5.88
N ARG A 37 10.47 17.85 6.51
CA ARG A 37 11.61 17.30 7.25
C ARG A 37 11.28 17.30 8.73
N ALA A 38 10.77 16.17 9.21
CA ALA A 38 10.16 16.01 10.53
C ALA A 38 10.90 16.69 11.69
N LEU A 39 12.24 16.61 11.73
CA LEU A 39 13.03 17.22 12.79
C LEU A 39 13.34 18.70 12.50
N THR A 40 13.93 18.99 11.34
CA THR A 40 14.47 20.33 11.06
C THR A 40 13.37 21.36 10.80
N ASP A 41 12.31 20.99 10.09
CA ASP A 41 11.22 21.92 9.80
C ASP A 41 10.39 22.17 11.06
N ARG A 42 10.18 21.14 11.90
CA ARG A 42 9.55 21.31 13.21
C ARG A 42 10.33 22.25 14.11
N GLN A 43 11.63 22.01 14.30
CA GLN A 43 12.50 22.87 15.11
C GLN A 43 12.51 24.30 14.60
N LEU A 44 12.52 24.49 13.28
CA LEU A 44 12.43 25.81 12.66
C LEU A 44 11.13 26.53 13.04
N LEU A 45 9.98 25.84 12.95
CA LEU A 45 8.69 26.41 13.31
C LEU A 45 8.59 26.70 14.81
N GLU A 46 9.03 25.79 15.68
CA GLU A 46 9.05 25.99 17.13
C GLU A 46 9.93 27.18 17.55
N GLN A 47 11.01 27.47 16.79
CA GLN A 47 11.87 28.62 17.03
C GLN A 47 11.28 29.93 16.50
N LEU A 48 10.69 29.91 15.30
CA LEU A 48 10.16 31.11 14.64
C LEU A 48 8.76 31.48 15.11
N LEU A 49 7.98 30.52 15.61
CA LEU A 49 6.57 30.60 15.96
C LEU A 49 6.27 29.91 17.32
N PRO A 50 7.02 30.13 18.42
CA PRO A 50 6.66 29.50 19.70
C PRO A 50 5.29 29.96 20.18
N TYR A 51 4.52 29.01 20.69
CA TYR A 51 3.21 29.23 21.29
C TYR A 51 3.34 29.12 22.80
N GLU A 52 2.91 30.16 23.53
CA GLU A 52 2.74 30.10 24.98
C GLU A 52 1.24 29.96 25.27
N PRO A 53 0.77 28.82 25.81
CA PRO A 53 -0.64 28.68 26.13
C PRO A 53 -1.07 29.77 27.12
N PRO A 54 -2.25 30.38 26.93
CA PRO A 54 -2.74 31.41 27.83
C PRO A 54 -2.83 30.88 29.27
N LYS A 55 -2.47 31.72 30.23
CA LYS A 55 -2.57 31.35 31.65
C LYS A 55 -4.04 31.20 32.02
N ALA A 56 -4.37 30.16 32.79
CA ALA A 56 -5.74 29.81 33.19
C ALA A 56 -6.53 30.94 33.91
N GLU A 57 -5.85 32.01 34.33
CA GLU A 57 -6.48 33.20 34.94
C GLU A 57 -7.09 34.17 33.90
N GLU A 58 -6.84 33.97 32.60
CA GLU A 58 -7.27 34.83 31.48
C GLU A 58 -8.27 34.15 30.53
N LEU A 59 -8.72 32.93 30.83
CA LEU A 59 -9.61 32.13 29.98
C LEU A 59 -11.08 32.20 30.44
N ASP A 60 -12.00 32.37 29.50
CA ASP A 60 -13.45 32.27 29.75
C ASP A 60 -13.88 30.78 29.89
N GLU A 61 -15.09 30.51 30.40
CA GLU A 61 -15.55 29.12 30.67
C GLU A 61 -15.50 28.20 29.43
N GLU A 62 -15.69 28.74 28.22
CA GLU A 62 -15.58 27.99 26.95
C GLU A 62 -14.13 27.65 26.60
N ASP A 63 -13.18 28.57 26.83
CA ASP A 63 -11.75 28.36 26.58
C ASP A 63 -11.11 27.40 27.60
N LEU A 64 -11.68 27.30 28.80
CA LEU A 64 -11.26 26.35 29.84
C LEU A 64 -11.62 24.90 29.48
N GLU A 65 -12.69 24.64 28.74
CA GLU A 65 -13.04 23.30 28.25
C GLU A 65 -12.09 22.83 27.14
N GLU A 66 -11.70 23.73 26.24
CA GLU A 66 -10.75 23.45 25.15
C GLU A 66 -9.31 23.27 25.69
N ALA A 67 -8.89 24.13 26.62
CA ALA A 67 -7.62 23.98 27.35
C ALA A 67 -7.60 22.74 28.26
N GLY A 68 -8.74 22.36 28.84
CA GLY A 68 -8.89 21.15 29.67
C GLY A 68 -8.71 19.85 28.89
N GLN A 69 -9.10 19.83 27.61
CA GLN A 69 -8.86 18.70 26.72
C GLN A 69 -7.38 18.60 26.29
N ALA A 70 -6.69 19.72 26.08
CA ALA A 70 -5.24 19.75 25.84
C ALA A 70 -4.41 19.36 27.08
N ALA A 71 -4.88 19.75 28.28
CA ALA A 71 -4.23 19.46 29.57
C ALA A 71 -4.45 18.02 30.08
N ALA A 72 -5.28 17.20 29.41
CA ALA A 72 -5.41 15.78 29.72
C ALA A 72 -4.19 14.95 29.27
N SER A 73 -3.26 15.56 28.53
CA SER A 73 -1.93 15.01 28.28
C SER A 73 -0.97 15.38 29.42
N ASP A 74 -0.30 14.36 29.97
CA ASP A 74 0.73 14.40 31.02
C ASP A 74 1.34 15.80 31.31
N PRO A 75 1.14 16.38 32.51
CA PRO A 75 1.59 17.74 32.88
C PRO A 75 3.12 17.88 32.93
N SER A 76 3.87 16.81 32.64
CA SER A 76 5.32 16.83 32.49
C SER A 76 5.82 17.10 31.06
N LYS A 77 4.93 17.15 30.05
CA LYS A 77 5.30 17.51 28.67
C LYS A 77 4.99 18.99 28.39
N PRO A 78 5.96 19.79 27.90
CA PRO A 78 5.63 21.09 27.32
C PRO A 78 4.65 20.87 26.17
N ALA A 79 3.60 21.71 26.09
CA ALA A 79 2.68 21.68 24.96
C ALA A 79 3.47 21.87 23.67
N ASP A 80 3.48 20.85 22.82
CA ASP A 80 4.16 20.92 21.54
C ASP A 80 3.51 22.02 20.68
N SER A 81 4.22 23.12 20.43
CA SER A 81 3.67 24.26 19.66
C SER A 81 3.34 23.92 18.19
N VAL A 82 3.76 22.76 17.71
CA VAL A 82 3.55 22.32 16.32
C VAL A 82 2.92 20.93 16.30
N GLU A 83 1.64 20.89 15.95
CA GLU A 83 0.93 19.66 15.62
C GLU A 83 1.14 19.31 14.15
N VAL A 84 1.50 18.05 13.89
CA VAL A 84 1.67 17.53 12.52
C VAL A 84 0.62 16.45 12.28
N VAL A 85 -0.34 16.77 11.42
CA VAL A 85 -1.38 15.84 10.99
C VAL A 85 -1.13 15.39 9.55
N LEU A 86 -1.53 14.17 9.23
CA LEU A 86 -1.55 13.65 7.86
C LEU A 86 -3.00 13.43 7.45
N LEU A 87 -3.29 13.66 6.17
CA LEU A 87 -4.56 13.24 5.57
C LEU A 87 -4.53 11.72 5.44
N ASP A 88 -5.54 11.06 5.99
CA ASP A 88 -5.75 9.63 5.84
C ASP A 88 -6.27 9.30 4.44
N ASP A 89 -6.20 8.03 4.06
CA ASP A 89 -6.82 7.54 2.83
C ASP A 89 -8.36 7.59 2.97
N LEU A 90 -9.05 7.77 1.84
CA LEU A 90 -10.51 7.75 1.76
C LEU A 90 -11.02 6.35 2.16
N ASP A 91 -12.01 6.33 3.05
CA ASP A 91 -12.72 5.11 3.39
C ASP A 91 -13.80 4.75 2.35
N ASP A 92 -14.49 3.63 2.57
CA ASP A 92 -15.53 3.14 1.66
C ASP A 92 -16.67 4.17 1.45
N ASP A 93 -17.01 4.96 2.47
CA ASP A 93 -18.10 5.94 2.40
C ASP A 93 -17.65 7.23 1.72
N ASP A 94 -16.41 7.66 1.99
CA ASP A 94 -15.75 8.75 1.28
C ASP A 94 -15.64 8.46 -0.23
N ILE A 95 -15.25 7.22 -0.59
CA ILE A 95 -15.17 6.79 -2.00
C ILE A 95 -16.55 6.88 -2.66
N ARG A 96 -17.61 6.40 -2.00
CA ARG A 96 -18.99 6.52 -2.50
C ARG A 96 -19.39 7.98 -2.69
N MET A 97 -19.14 8.82 -1.70
CA MET A 97 -19.45 10.25 -1.76
C MET A 97 -18.71 10.94 -2.90
N PHE A 98 -17.41 10.68 -3.04
CA PHE A 98 -16.56 11.24 -4.09
C PHE A 98 -17.04 10.80 -5.48
N ALA A 99 -17.34 9.51 -5.66
CA ALA A 99 -17.87 8.96 -6.91
C ALA A 99 -19.23 9.56 -7.27
N ALA A 100 -20.14 9.70 -6.30
CA ALA A 100 -21.46 10.30 -6.49
C ALA A 100 -21.35 11.77 -6.93
N HIS A 101 -20.46 12.54 -6.29
CA HIS A 101 -20.22 13.94 -6.64
C HIS A 101 -19.73 14.11 -8.08
N LEU A 102 -18.91 13.17 -8.57
CA LEU A 102 -18.41 13.15 -9.95
C LEU A 102 -19.37 12.50 -10.96
N GLY A 103 -20.58 12.15 -10.53
CA GLY A 103 -21.63 11.59 -11.39
C GLY A 103 -21.32 10.17 -11.88
N ALA A 104 -20.63 9.36 -11.08
CA ALA A 104 -20.43 7.94 -11.39
C ALA A 104 -21.76 7.18 -11.37
N ALA A 105 -21.97 6.31 -12.36
CA ALA A 105 -23.11 5.39 -12.39
C ALA A 105 -22.75 4.07 -11.71
N ASN A 106 -23.76 3.37 -11.18
CA ASN A 106 -23.62 2.02 -10.61
C ASN A 106 -22.55 1.93 -9.50
N ILE A 107 -22.56 2.89 -8.56
CA ILE A 107 -21.52 3.02 -7.51
C ILE A 107 -21.33 1.71 -6.73
N GLU A 108 -22.41 1.02 -6.35
CA GLU A 108 -22.27 -0.23 -5.60
C GLU A 108 -21.64 -1.38 -6.43
N GLU A 109 -21.91 -1.45 -7.73
CA GLU A 109 -21.24 -2.40 -8.61
C GLU A 109 -19.75 -2.08 -8.72
N MET A 110 -19.41 -0.80 -8.84
CA MET A 110 -18.02 -0.33 -8.83
C MET A 110 -17.30 -0.66 -7.51
N MET A 111 -17.94 -0.41 -6.36
CA MET A 111 -17.38 -0.73 -5.04
C MET A 111 -17.12 -2.22 -4.89
N ASN A 112 -18.05 -3.06 -5.36
CA ASN A 112 -17.87 -4.50 -5.37
C ASN A 112 -16.70 -4.92 -6.28
N GLU A 113 -16.60 -4.30 -7.45
CA GLU A 113 -15.51 -4.56 -8.39
C GLU A 113 -14.15 -4.15 -7.82
N ILE A 114 -14.03 -2.96 -7.22
CA ILE A 114 -12.81 -2.46 -6.54
C ILE A 114 -12.31 -3.47 -5.50
N LYS A 115 -13.23 -4.00 -4.68
CA LYS A 115 -12.91 -5.00 -3.65
C LYS A 115 -12.48 -6.31 -4.29
N ARG A 116 -13.22 -6.80 -5.28
CA ARG A 116 -12.98 -8.08 -5.97
C ARG A 116 -11.65 -8.10 -6.72
N THR A 117 -11.25 -6.97 -7.31
CA THR A 117 -10.03 -6.85 -8.11
C THR A 117 -8.81 -6.41 -7.32
N GLY A 118 -8.95 -6.26 -6.00
CA GLY A 118 -7.86 -5.88 -5.11
C GLY A 118 -7.38 -4.45 -5.33
N LEU A 119 -8.27 -3.53 -5.70
CA LEU A 119 -7.97 -2.12 -5.96
C LEU A 119 -8.27 -1.19 -4.77
N SER A 120 -8.74 -1.71 -3.63
CA SER A 120 -9.16 -0.90 -2.47
C SER A 120 -8.08 0.08 -1.99
N THR A 121 -6.82 -0.34 -1.94
CA THR A 121 -5.70 0.54 -1.52
C THR A 121 -5.41 1.66 -2.50
N LEU A 122 -5.75 1.48 -3.78
CA LEU A 122 -5.65 2.51 -4.81
C LEU A 122 -6.85 3.47 -4.73
N SER A 123 -8.06 2.95 -4.55
CA SER A 123 -9.26 3.78 -4.48
C SER A 123 -9.30 4.71 -3.27
N GLY A 124 -8.58 4.38 -2.19
CA GLY A 124 -8.42 5.27 -1.04
C GLY A 124 -7.70 6.59 -1.36
N ARG A 125 -7.02 6.71 -2.50
CA ARG A 125 -6.31 7.93 -2.87
C ARG A 125 -7.11 8.72 -3.91
N PRO A 126 -7.42 10.01 -3.67
CA PRO A 126 -8.25 10.79 -4.59
C PRO A 126 -7.75 10.81 -6.05
N PHE A 127 -6.42 10.88 -6.24
CA PHE A 127 -5.83 10.89 -7.58
C PHE A 127 -6.00 9.55 -8.31
N ASP A 128 -5.78 8.44 -7.60
CA ASP A 128 -5.91 7.10 -8.16
C ASP A 128 -7.39 6.75 -8.38
N LEU A 129 -8.28 7.20 -7.47
CA LEU A 129 -9.73 7.08 -7.60
C LEU A 129 -10.26 7.78 -8.85
N LEU A 130 -9.72 8.94 -9.23
CA LEU A 130 -10.06 9.60 -10.50
C LEU A 130 -9.75 8.70 -11.71
N GLY A 131 -8.61 8.00 -11.69
CA GLY A 131 -8.25 7.01 -12.71
C GLY A 131 -9.21 5.82 -12.75
N ILE A 132 -9.58 5.30 -11.58
CA ILE A 132 -10.55 4.20 -11.45
C ILE A 132 -11.91 4.63 -12.02
N LEU A 133 -12.38 5.81 -11.67
CA LEU A 133 -13.65 6.36 -12.16
C LEU A 133 -13.64 6.61 -13.67
N ALA A 134 -12.52 7.07 -14.22
CA ALA A 134 -12.37 7.26 -15.65
C ALA A 134 -12.48 5.92 -16.40
N LYS A 135 -11.78 4.89 -15.93
CA LYS A 135 -11.86 3.54 -16.51
C LYS A 135 -13.24 2.91 -16.35
N TRP A 136 -13.86 3.05 -15.17
CA TRP A 136 -15.20 2.54 -14.91
C TRP A 136 -16.23 3.16 -15.87
N ARG A 137 -16.09 4.46 -16.16
CA ARG A 137 -16.97 5.17 -17.09
C ARG A 137 -16.82 4.67 -18.53
N SER A 138 -15.62 4.32 -18.97
CA SER A 138 -15.38 3.86 -20.36
C SER A 138 -15.73 2.39 -20.55
N ASP A 139 -15.29 1.52 -19.64
CA ASP A 139 -15.23 0.08 -19.86
C ASP A 139 -16.32 -0.68 -19.07
N ARG A 140 -16.83 -0.08 -17.97
CA ARG A 140 -17.65 -0.75 -16.94
C ARG A 140 -17.02 -2.02 -16.35
N GLU A 141 -15.70 -2.11 -16.45
CA GLU A 141 -14.90 -3.19 -15.88
C GLU A 141 -13.54 -2.61 -15.49
N LEU A 142 -13.04 -2.98 -14.31
CA LEU A 142 -11.71 -2.52 -13.85
C LEU A 142 -10.61 -3.51 -14.21
N GLY A 143 -10.95 -4.79 -14.32
CA GLY A 143 -9.99 -5.88 -14.46
C GLY A 143 -9.19 -6.10 -13.17
N GLY A 144 -8.36 -7.15 -13.13
CA GLY A 144 -7.45 -7.40 -12.01
C GLY A 144 -6.44 -6.26 -11.80
N ARG A 145 -5.79 -6.23 -10.63
CA ARG A 145 -4.84 -5.16 -10.26
C ARG A 145 -3.72 -4.99 -11.29
N LEU A 146 -3.18 -6.08 -11.84
CA LEU A 146 -2.17 -6.03 -12.89
C LEU A 146 -2.73 -5.36 -14.15
N GLY A 147 -3.90 -5.79 -14.60
CA GLY A 147 -4.57 -5.24 -15.78
C GLY A 147 -4.87 -3.75 -15.63
N TYR A 148 -5.38 -3.34 -14.47
CA TYR A 148 -5.66 -1.94 -14.16
C TYR A 148 -4.38 -1.07 -14.20
N LEU A 149 -3.31 -1.50 -13.51
CA LEU A 149 -2.06 -0.76 -13.48
C LEU A 149 -1.41 -0.69 -14.87
N SER A 150 -1.40 -1.80 -15.61
CA SER A 150 -0.89 -1.81 -16.99
C SER A 150 -1.67 -0.87 -17.90
N HIS A 151 -2.99 -0.81 -17.76
CA HIS A 151 -3.84 0.13 -18.48
C HIS A 151 -3.54 1.58 -18.09
N SER A 152 -3.49 1.89 -16.78
CA SER A 152 -3.18 3.22 -16.26
C SER A 152 -1.82 3.73 -16.74
N ILE A 153 -0.79 2.89 -16.72
CA ILE A 153 0.54 3.23 -17.27
C ILE A 153 0.45 3.59 -18.75
N THR A 154 -0.29 2.79 -19.52
CA THR A 154 -0.46 2.99 -20.96
C THR A 154 -1.14 4.34 -21.24
N THR A 155 -2.28 4.60 -20.59
CA THR A 155 -3.02 5.86 -20.74
C THR A 155 -2.18 7.09 -20.38
N GLN A 156 -1.44 7.04 -19.27
CA GLN A 156 -0.63 8.17 -18.83
C GLN A 156 0.59 8.44 -19.73
N LEU A 157 1.12 7.40 -20.40
CA LEU A 157 2.17 7.58 -21.40
C LEU A 157 1.60 8.11 -22.72
N ASP A 158 0.38 7.73 -23.09
CA ASP A 158 -0.30 8.21 -24.30
C ASP A 158 -0.56 9.73 -24.26
N ASP A 159 -0.76 10.31 -23.08
CA ASP A 159 -0.89 11.76 -22.89
C ASP A 159 0.40 12.53 -23.28
N ILE A 160 1.58 11.89 -23.17
CA ILE A 160 2.86 12.46 -23.61
C ILE A 160 2.94 12.47 -25.14
N ASP A 161 2.52 11.38 -25.79
CA ASP A 161 2.55 11.28 -27.24
C ASP A 161 1.62 12.33 -27.87
N GLN A 162 0.44 12.55 -27.29
CA GLN A 162 -0.49 13.58 -27.76
C GLN A 162 0.05 15.02 -27.64
N THR A 163 0.95 15.28 -26.69
CA THR A 163 1.51 16.62 -26.44
C THR A 163 2.82 16.87 -27.21
N THR A 164 3.61 15.82 -27.47
CA THR A 164 4.92 15.92 -28.14
C THR A 164 4.92 15.44 -29.59
N GLY A 165 3.98 14.57 -29.96
CA GLY A 165 3.73 14.07 -31.33
C GLY A 165 4.88 13.31 -31.98
N SER A 166 5.88 12.85 -31.21
CA SER A 166 7.18 12.46 -31.75
C SER A 166 7.81 11.18 -31.18
N ILE A 167 7.25 10.57 -30.12
CA ILE A 167 7.90 9.45 -29.43
C ILE A 167 7.02 8.21 -29.46
N ASP A 168 7.57 7.13 -30.03
CA ASP A 168 6.91 5.82 -30.04
C ASP A 168 6.56 5.33 -28.63
N GLN A 169 5.35 4.80 -28.46
CA GLN A 169 4.82 4.34 -27.17
C GLN A 169 5.67 3.23 -26.53
N ASN A 170 6.24 2.31 -27.33
CA ASN A 170 7.10 1.26 -26.80
C ASN A 170 8.42 1.84 -26.29
N LYS A 171 8.95 2.86 -26.98
CA LYS A 171 10.13 3.60 -26.50
C LYS A 171 9.83 4.31 -25.17
N LEU A 172 8.68 4.98 -25.04
CA LEU A 172 8.27 5.62 -23.78
C LEU A 172 8.19 4.59 -22.64
N ARG A 173 7.52 3.46 -22.89
CA ARG A 173 7.40 2.40 -21.87
C ARG A 173 8.76 1.84 -21.49
N GLU A 174 9.64 1.61 -22.46
CA GLU A 174 10.99 1.12 -22.20
C GLU A 174 11.84 2.12 -21.40
N ALA A 175 11.77 3.41 -21.72
CA ALA A 175 12.44 4.45 -20.94
C ALA A 175 11.91 4.51 -19.51
N THR A 176 10.60 4.38 -19.33
CA THR A 176 9.96 4.39 -18.00
C THR A 176 10.39 3.17 -17.18
N ARG A 177 10.51 1.99 -17.81
CA ARG A 177 11.06 0.77 -17.18
C ARG A 177 12.51 0.96 -16.74
N CYS A 178 13.35 1.57 -17.58
CA CYS A 178 14.73 1.90 -17.23
C CYS A 178 14.81 2.84 -16.01
N ILE A 179 13.99 3.89 -15.96
CA ILE A 179 13.91 4.79 -14.79
C ILE A 179 13.45 4.00 -13.55
N ALA A 180 12.44 3.14 -13.68
CA ALA A 180 11.91 2.34 -12.57
C ALA A 180 12.96 1.36 -12.02
N VAL A 181 13.67 0.62 -12.89
CA VAL A 181 14.72 -0.30 -12.44
C VAL A 181 15.91 0.44 -11.86
N SER A 182 16.26 1.64 -12.36
CA SER A 182 17.31 2.49 -11.78
C SER A 182 16.98 2.86 -10.33
N VAL A 183 15.72 3.20 -10.01
CA VAL A 183 15.29 3.43 -8.61
C VAL A 183 15.56 2.20 -7.74
N ILE A 184 15.21 1.00 -8.22
CA ILE A 184 15.41 -0.25 -7.47
C ILE A 184 16.89 -0.57 -7.29
N LEU A 185 17.69 -0.42 -8.36
CA LEU A 185 19.11 -0.77 -8.36
C LEU A 185 19.94 0.20 -7.51
N THR A 186 19.67 1.50 -7.58
CA THR A 186 20.36 2.53 -6.80
C THR A 186 19.89 2.57 -5.35
N GLY A 187 18.61 2.25 -5.11
CA GLY A 187 17.95 2.48 -3.82
C GLY A 187 17.51 3.94 -3.63
N GLU A 188 17.64 4.80 -4.65
CA GLU A 188 17.24 6.20 -4.59
C GLU A 188 15.85 6.39 -5.19
N ALA A 189 14.86 6.70 -4.36
CA ALA A 189 13.48 6.94 -4.80
C ALA A 189 13.29 8.27 -5.56
N GLU A 190 14.27 9.17 -5.48
CA GLU A 190 14.23 10.50 -6.08
C GLU A 190 14.94 10.50 -7.43
N ILE A 191 14.31 11.12 -8.41
CA ILE A 191 14.82 11.30 -9.77
C ILE A 191 15.08 12.79 -9.98
N ARG A 192 16.29 13.14 -10.41
CA ARG A 192 16.65 14.53 -10.67
C ARG A 192 16.04 15.03 -11.98
N VAL A 193 15.36 16.17 -11.92
CA VAL A 193 14.84 16.83 -13.11
C VAL A 193 16.01 17.44 -13.89
N PRO A 194 16.21 17.11 -15.18
CA PRO A 194 17.34 17.62 -15.96
C PRO A 194 17.40 19.15 -16.01
N GLY A 195 18.52 19.72 -15.54
CA GLY A 195 18.73 21.17 -15.50
C GLY A 195 18.29 21.86 -14.21
N SER A 196 17.93 21.13 -13.16
CA SER A 196 17.80 21.70 -11.81
C SER A 196 19.17 21.93 -11.17
N ASP A 197 19.42 23.15 -10.65
CA ASP A 197 20.73 23.57 -10.12
C ASP A 197 21.06 23.08 -8.70
N SER A 198 20.18 22.31 -8.04
CA SER A 198 20.07 22.40 -6.57
C SER A 198 20.34 21.13 -5.74
N THR A 199 20.63 19.95 -6.30
CA THR A 199 20.75 18.75 -5.44
C THR A 199 21.78 17.71 -5.90
N ASN A 200 22.68 17.31 -5.00
CA ASN A 200 23.46 16.05 -5.09
C ASN A 200 22.62 14.81 -4.72
N ARG A 201 21.31 14.99 -4.53
CA ARG A 201 20.35 13.96 -4.13
C ARG A 201 19.57 13.48 -5.36
N GLY A 202 19.19 12.21 -5.36
CA GLY A 202 18.47 11.57 -6.46
C GLY A 202 19.37 11.25 -7.64
N PHE A 203 19.02 10.18 -8.36
CA PHE A 203 19.79 9.71 -9.50
C PHE A 203 19.51 10.56 -10.73
N ASN A 204 20.50 10.61 -11.63
CA ASN A 204 20.42 11.36 -12.87
C ASN A 204 19.79 10.50 -13.98
N PRO A 205 18.60 10.82 -14.50
CA PRO A 205 17.94 10.03 -15.54
C PRO A 205 18.72 10.00 -16.86
N LEU A 206 19.59 10.99 -17.11
CA LEU A 206 20.46 11.01 -18.31
C LEU A 206 21.50 9.87 -18.29
N GLU A 207 21.86 9.36 -17.11
CA GLU A 207 22.77 8.21 -16.99
C GLU A 207 22.05 6.89 -17.23
N ALA A 208 20.76 6.82 -16.90
CA ALA A 208 19.91 5.65 -17.15
C ALA A 208 19.44 5.59 -18.61
N LEU A 209 19.33 6.74 -19.28
CA LEU A 209 18.84 6.90 -20.65
C LEU A 209 19.81 7.73 -21.50
N PRO A 210 21.04 7.24 -21.76
CA PRO A 210 22.08 8.02 -22.44
C PRO A 210 21.72 8.39 -23.89
N ASP A 211 20.89 7.59 -24.53
CA ASP A 211 20.48 7.79 -25.93
C ASP A 211 19.24 8.69 -26.07
N TRP A 212 18.67 9.18 -24.96
CA TRP A 212 17.44 9.98 -24.97
C TRP A 212 17.76 11.49 -24.96
N PRO A 213 17.08 12.29 -25.81
CA PRO A 213 17.13 13.74 -25.71
C PRO A 213 16.66 14.24 -24.34
N LYS A 214 17.26 15.34 -23.88
CA LYS A 214 16.93 15.94 -22.58
C LYS A 214 15.47 16.38 -22.51
N GLU A 215 14.96 16.91 -23.62
CA GLU A 215 13.59 17.40 -23.77
C GLU A 215 12.57 16.26 -23.62
N ASP A 216 12.88 15.09 -24.18
CA ASP A 216 12.04 13.89 -24.10
C ASP A 216 12.00 13.33 -22.67
N ILE A 217 13.14 13.34 -21.97
CA ILE A 217 13.20 12.96 -20.55
C ILE A 217 12.39 13.94 -19.70
N LEU A 218 12.45 15.25 -19.99
CA LEU A 218 11.64 16.25 -19.30
C LEU A 218 10.14 16.04 -19.54
N ALA A 219 9.73 15.73 -20.77
CA ALA A 219 8.35 15.40 -21.10
C ALA A 219 7.89 14.14 -20.34
N LEU A 220 8.72 13.09 -20.30
CA LEU A 220 8.44 11.87 -19.56
C LEU A 220 8.29 12.10 -18.06
N LEU A 221 9.21 12.84 -17.44
CA LEU A 221 9.14 13.16 -16.01
C LEU A 221 8.02 14.15 -15.65
N GLY A 222 7.45 14.84 -16.64
CA GLY A 222 6.31 15.72 -16.48
C GLY A 222 4.95 15.03 -16.52
N CYS A 223 4.89 13.75 -16.90
CA CYS A 223 3.62 13.01 -16.94
C CYS A 223 3.13 12.62 -15.53
N THR A 224 1.86 12.21 -15.45
CA THR A 224 1.18 11.90 -14.19
C THR A 224 1.74 10.68 -13.44
N LEU A 225 2.57 9.85 -14.10
CA LEU A 225 3.28 8.74 -13.45
C LEU A 225 4.23 9.24 -12.35
N PHE A 226 4.69 10.48 -12.48
CA PHE A 226 5.60 11.12 -11.54
C PHE A 226 4.87 12.17 -10.71
N THR A 227 5.41 12.45 -9.52
CA THR A 227 4.97 13.55 -8.67
C THR A 227 5.38 14.89 -9.26
N ASP A 228 4.70 15.96 -8.86
CA ASP A 228 5.14 17.31 -9.20
C ASP A 228 6.56 17.57 -8.67
N PRO A 229 7.41 18.29 -9.43
CA PRO A 229 8.77 18.60 -9.00
C PRO A 229 8.81 19.37 -7.67
N VAL A 230 9.54 18.84 -6.70
CA VAL A 230 9.86 19.53 -5.44
C VAL A 230 11.38 19.62 -5.33
N TYR A 231 11.92 20.84 -5.27
CA TYR A 231 13.36 21.10 -5.22
C TYR A 231 14.17 20.49 -6.39
N GLY A 232 13.55 20.39 -7.57
CA GLY A 232 14.19 19.77 -8.74
C GLY A 232 14.17 18.24 -8.74
N LEU A 233 13.39 17.63 -7.84
CA LEU A 233 13.25 16.18 -7.71
C LEU A 233 11.82 15.75 -7.99
N VAL A 234 11.67 14.61 -8.66
CA VAL A 234 10.40 13.91 -8.82
C VAL A 234 10.53 12.47 -8.30
N ARG A 235 9.41 11.83 -8.00
CA ARG A 235 9.34 10.40 -7.67
C ARG A 235 8.23 9.76 -8.48
N PHE A 236 8.26 8.44 -8.63
CA PHE A 236 7.05 7.73 -9.04
C PHE A 236 5.93 8.03 -8.05
N ARG A 237 4.76 8.40 -8.57
CA ARG A 237 3.58 8.73 -7.76
C ARG A 237 3.08 7.49 -7.01
N HIS A 238 3.09 6.34 -7.68
CA HIS A 238 2.63 5.09 -7.11
C HIS A 238 3.77 4.06 -7.01
N ARG A 239 3.90 3.45 -5.83
CA ARG A 239 4.89 2.40 -5.54
C ARG A 239 4.73 1.19 -6.45
N ASP A 240 3.50 0.69 -6.60
CA ASP A 240 3.22 -0.48 -7.45
C ASP A 240 3.52 -0.23 -8.92
N ILE A 241 3.28 0.98 -9.45
CA ILE A 241 3.63 1.31 -10.84
C ILE A 241 5.14 1.17 -11.04
N ARG A 242 5.93 1.75 -10.12
CA ARG A 242 7.39 1.62 -10.14
C ARG A 242 7.82 0.15 -10.06
N GLU A 243 7.23 -0.61 -9.15
CA GLU A 243 7.62 -2.01 -8.89
C GLU A 243 7.21 -2.94 -10.03
N LEU A 244 6.04 -2.74 -10.62
CA LEU A 244 5.58 -3.42 -11.83
C LEU A 244 6.49 -3.10 -13.02
N LEU A 245 6.79 -1.83 -13.27
CA LEU A 245 7.67 -1.43 -14.38
C LEU A 245 9.08 -1.99 -14.22
N ALA A 246 9.62 -2.00 -12.99
CA ALA A 246 10.89 -2.64 -12.71
C ALA A 246 10.82 -4.16 -12.93
N ALA A 247 9.75 -4.83 -12.48
CA ALA A 247 9.53 -6.25 -12.71
C ALA A 247 9.40 -6.59 -14.22
N GLU A 248 8.71 -5.76 -15.00
CA GLU A 248 8.64 -5.90 -16.46
C GLU A 248 10.04 -5.84 -17.09
N TRP A 249 10.90 -4.91 -16.64
CA TRP A 249 12.29 -4.84 -17.09
C TRP A 249 13.07 -6.12 -16.79
N PHE A 250 12.94 -6.64 -15.56
CA PHE A 250 13.59 -7.88 -15.14
C PHE A 250 13.09 -9.08 -15.95
N ALA A 251 11.78 -9.20 -16.16
CA ALA A 251 11.18 -10.27 -16.95
C ALA A 251 11.71 -10.28 -18.40
N GLN A 252 11.80 -9.11 -19.05
CA GLN A 252 12.37 -8.99 -20.40
C GLN A 252 13.84 -9.43 -20.47
N HIS A 253 14.59 -9.21 -19.41
CA HIS A 253 15.98 -9.60 -19.36
C HIS A 253 16.18 -11.07 -18.94
N LEU A 254 15.29 -11.63 -18.13
CA LEU A 254 15.24 -13.06 -17.80
C LEU A 254 14.85 -13.93 -18.99
N ALA A 255 14.08 -13.38 -19.93
CA ALA A 255 13.75 -14.04 -21.19
C ALA A 255 14.97 -14.22 -22.12
N LYS A 256 16.09 -13.54 -21.85
CA LYS A 256 17.34 -13.65 -22.60
C LYS A 256 18.25 -14.70 -21.94
N PRO A 257 18.49 -15.88 -22.56
CA PRO A 257 19.23 -16.97 -21.94
C PRO A 257 20.63 -16.57 -21.43
N GLU A 258 21.30 -15.67 -22.14
CA GLU A 258 22.64 -15.18 -21.80
C GLU A 258 22.70 -14.28 -20.57
N ARG A 259 21.58 -13.68 -20.15
CA ARG A 259 21.50 -12.81 -18.96
C ARG A 259 20.80 -13.45 -17.77
N ARG A 260 20.10 -14.58 -17.99
CA ARG A 260 19.24 -15.20 -16.99
C ARG A 260 19.98 -15.53 -15.69
N THR A 261 21.11 -16.23 -15.79
CA THR A 261 21.90 -16.64 -14.61
C THR A 261 22.41 -15.45 -13.81
N GLU A 262 22.84 -14.38 -14.48
CA GLU A 262 23.32 -13.17 -13.81
C GLU A 262 22.19 -12.50 -13.02
N ILE A 263 21.00 -12.40 -13.62
CA ILE A 263 19.85 -11.76 -12.99
C ILE A 263 19.28 -12.61 -11.86
N GLU A 264 19.17 -13.91 -12.05
CA GLU A 264 18.77 -14.85 -10.98
C GLU A 264 19.69 -14.72 -9.78
N ALA A 265 21.01 -14.60 -9.98
CA ALA A 265 21.98 -14.40 -8.90
C ALA A 265 21.86 -13.04 -8.19
N MET A 266 21.27 -12.02 -8.84
CA MET A 266 20.96 -10.74 -8.17
C MET A 266 19.76 -10.89 -7.23
N LEU A 267 18.72 -11.60 -7.69
CA LEU A 267 17.43 -11.77 -7.00
C LEU A 267 17.51 -12.80 -5.87
N ILE A 268 18.21 -13.91 -6.10
CA ILE A 268 18.33 -15.06 -5.21
C ILE A 268 19.81 -15.28 -4.93
N ARG A 269 20.20 -15.13 -3.66
CA ARG A 269 21.60 -15.25 -3.22
C ARG A 269 21.77 -16.46 -2.35
N GLU A 270 22.94 -17.09 -2.43
CA GLU A 270 23.36 -18.11 -1.48
C GLU A 270 24.20 -17.43 -0.38
N GLN A 271 23.76 -17.54 0.87
CA GLN A 271 24.46 -17.03 2.05
C GLN A 271 24.47 -18.10 3.13
N TYR A 272 25.65 -18.44 3.65
CA TYR A 272 25.82 -19.45 4.70
C TYR A 272 25.21 -20.83 4.39
N GLY A 273 25.15 -21.21 3.10
CA GLY A 273 24.53 -22.47 2.65
C GLY A 273 23.01 -22.41 2.52
N GLU A 274 22.40 -21.25 2.76
CA GLU A 274 20.97 -21.00 2.58
C GLU A 274 20.72 -20.11 1.37
N ARG A 275 19.63 -20.38 0.65
CA ARG A 275 19.17 -19.53 -0.46
C ARG A 275 18.21 -18.49 0.09
N ILE A 276 18.52 -17.22 -0.14
CA ILE A 276 17.74 -16.08 0.33
C ILE A 276 17.31 -15.18 -0.82
N LEU A 277 16.12 -14.61 -0.70
CA LEU A 277 15.69 -13.53 -1.60
C LEU A 277 16.37 -12.23 -1.18
N ALA A 278 17.07 -11.60 -2.10
CA ALA A 278 17.83 -10.39 -1.86
C ALA A 278 16.89 -9.23 -1.44
N PRO A 279 17.06 -8.63 -0.23
CA PRO A 279 16.11 -7.66 0.30
C PRO A 279 15.83 -6.45 -0.60
N ARG A 280 16.84 -5.98 -1.34
CA ARG A 280 16.71 -4.86 -2.29
C ARG A 280 15.67 -5.14 -3.39
N PHE A 281 15.51 -6.39 -3.80
CA PHE A 281 14.62 -6.80 -4.88
C PHE A 281 13.30 -7.38 -4.39
N ARG A 282 13.13 -7.59 -3.07
CA ARG A 282 11.85 -8.06 -2.50
C ARG A 282 10.63 -7.28 -3.02
N PRO A 283 10.67 -5.95 -3.15
CA PRO A 283 9.49 -5.18 -3.62
C PRO A 283 9.03 -5.51 -5.04
N ILE A 284 9.91 -6.02 -5.93
CA ILE A 284 9.53 -6.33 -7.31
C ILE A 284 9.08 -7.78 -7.49
N LEU A 285 9.40 -8.66 -6.54
CA LEU A 285 9.09 -10.09 -6.65
C LEU A 285 7.59 -10.39 -6.73
N PRO A 286 6.68 -9.73 -5.99
CA PRO A 286 5.23 -9.97 -6.13
C PRO A 286 4.70 -9.76 -7.55
N TRP A 287 5.34 -8.87 -8.33
CA TRP A 287 5.03 -8.66 -9.75
C TRP A 287 5.78 -9.65 -10.63
N LEU A 288 7.06 -9.89 -10.35
CA LEU A 288 7.92 -10.73 -11.19
C LEU A 288 7.47 -12.21 -11.20
N VAL A 289 6.90 -12.72 -10.10
CA VAL A 289 6.33 -14.08 -10.06
C VAL A 289 5.13 -14.28 -11.00
N LEU A 290 4.46 -13.18 -11.40
CA LEU A 290 3.40 -13.21 -12.42
C LEU A 290 3.97 -13.27 -13.84
N LEU A 291 5.22 -12.83 -14.03
CA LEU A 291 5.83 -12.60 -15.34
C LEU A 291 6.87 -13.66 -15.73
N ASP A 292 7.47 -14.38 -14.77
CA ASP A 292 8.45 -15.44 -15.02
C ASP A 292 8.20 -16.67 -14.13
N ASP A 293 7.88 -17.81 -14.77
CA ASP A 293 7.58 -19.08 -14.10
C ASP A 293 8.77 -19.67 -13.33
N GLY A 294 10.00 -19.41 -13.78
CA GLY A 294 11.21 -19.88 -13.11
C GLY A 294 11.42 -19.14 -11.79
N ILE A 295 11.35 -17.81 -11.84
CA ILE A 295 11.42 -16.97 -10.64
C ILE A 295 10.26 -17.26 -9.71
N ARG A 296 9.04 -17.48 -10.21
CA ARG A 296 7.90 -17.89 -9.38
C ARG A 296 8.26 -19.11 -8.55
N ARG A 297 8.60 -20.22 -9.19
CA ARG A 297 8.91 -21.49 -8.50
C ARG A 297 10.02 -21.35 -7.48
N GLU A 298 11.11 -20.68 -7.86
CA GLU A 298 12.26 -20.49 -6.98
C GLU A 298 11.96 -19.56 -5.80
N ALA A 299 11.25 -18.46 -6.04
CA ALA A 299 10.93 -17.48 -5.01
C ALA A 299 9.91 -18.03 -4.00
N THR A 300 8.86 -18.69 -4.48
CA THR A 300 7.80 -19.24 -3.61
C THR A 300 8.26 -20.47 -2.85
N ALA A 301 9.25 -21.22 -3.36
CA ALA A 301 9.91 -22.29 -2.61
C ALA A 301 10.74 -21.76 -1.43
N ILE A 302 11.30 -20.55 -1.55
CA ILE A 302 12.07 -19.91 -0.46
C ILE A 302 11.12 -19.20 0.52
N ARG A 303 10.20 -18.38 0.00
CA ARG A 303 9.19 -17.65 0.78
C ARG A 303 7.90 -17.51 -0.04
N PRO A 304 6.87 -18.34 0.19
CA PRO A 304 5.60 -18.27 -0.53
C PRO A 304 4.83 -16.97 -0.27
N GLU A 305 5.05 -16.30 0.87
CA GLU A 305 4.38 -15.03 1.23
C GLU A 305 4.66 -13.90 0.24
N ILE A 306 5.78 -13.99 -0.50
CA ILE A 306 6.15 -12.97 -1.49
C ILE A 306 5.09 -12.81 -2.59
N ALA A 307 4.32 -13.86 -2.87
CA ALA A 307 3.26 -13.81 -3.87
C ALA A 307 2.05 -12.97 -3.41
N VAL A 308 1.88 -12.75 -2.12
CA VAL A 308 0.71 -12.07 -1.52
C VAL A 308 1.03 -10.73 -0.86
N GLU A 309 2.32 -10.39 -0.70
CA GLU A 309 2.79 -9.09 -0.20
C GLU A 309 2.41 -7.90 -1.11
N GLY A 310 2.14 -8.16 -2.38
CA GLY A 310 1.77 -7.18 -3.39
C GLY A 310 1.32 -7.88 -4.66
N GLY A 311 1.55 -7.26 -5.82
CA GLY A 311 1.25 -7.91 -7.09
C GLY A 311 -0.25 -8.13 -7.32
N ASP A 312 -0.57 -9.14 -8.11
CA ASP A 312 -1.93 -9.54 -8.48
C ASP A 312 -2.01 -11.08 -8.50
N VAL A 313 -1.91 -11.69 -7.32
CA VAL A 313 -1.89 -13.15 -7.17
C VAL A 313 -3.10 -13.84 -7.80
N ALA A 314 -4.25 -13.14 -7.87
CA ALA A 314 -5.47 -13.58 -8.54
C ALA A 314 -5.26 -13.95 -10.01
N SER A 315 -4.29 -13.29 -10.67
CA SER A 315 -3.92 -13.55 -12.06
C SER A 315 -3.12 -14.85 -12.25
N LEU A 316 -2.65 -15.49 -11.17
CA LEU A 316 -1.98 -16.80 -11.27
C LEU A 316 -2.99 -17.93 -11.54
N PRO A 317 -2.57 -18.99 -12.25
CA PRO A 317 -3.35 -20.22 -12.40
C PRO A 317 -3.82 -20.76 -11.04
N VAL A 318 -5.04 -21.31 -11.01
CA VAL A 318 -5.64 -21.82 -9.77
C VAL A 318 -4.75 -22.84 -9.05
N GLU A 319 -4.07 -23.73 -9.79
CA GLU A 319 -3.17 -24.73 -9.19
C GLU A 319 -1.95 -24.09 -8.49
N GLU A 320 -1.44 -22.98 -9.02
CA GLU A 320 -0.35 -22.22 -8.38
C GLU A 320 -0.85 -21.55 -7.09
N ARG A 321 -2.06 -20.98 -7.13
CA ARG A 321 -2.69 -20.39 -5.94
C ARG A 321 -3.00 -21.43 -4.86
N ARG A 322 -3.45 -22.64 -5.24
CA ARG A 322 -3.62 -23.76 -4.30
C ARG A 322 -2.31 -24.11 -3.64
N SER A 323 -1.25 -24.34 -4.43
CA SER A 323 0.09 -24.65 -3.93
C SER A 323 0.61 -23.58 -2.96
N LEU A 324 0.37 -22.30 -3.28
CA LEU A 324 0.72 -21.16 -2.42
C LEU A 324 -0.02 -21.19 -1.08
N VAL A 325 -1.34 -21.36 -1.08
CA VAL A 325 -2.13 -21.43 0.17
C VAL A 325 -1.67 -22.60 1.04
N HIS A 326 -1.47 -23.78 0.45
CA HIS A 326 -0.93 -24.93 1.17
C HIS A 326 0.44 -24.62 1.80
N SER A 327 1.36 -24.05 1.02
CA SER A 327 2.72 -23.73 1.49
C SER A 327 2.72 -22.69 2.62
N ILE A 328 1.90 -21.64 2.50
CA ILE A 328 1.75 -20.60 3.53
C ILE A 328 1.19 -21.20 4.82
N VAL A 329 0.13 -22.02 4.73
CA VAL A 329 -0.49 -22.63 5.90
C VAL A 329 0.46 -23.62 6.59
N GLU A 330 1.22 -24.41 5.82
CA GLU A 330 2.24 -25.29 6.39
C GLU A 330 3.33 -24.53 7.15
N GLN A 331 3.85 -23.42 6.60
CA GLN A 331 4.85 -22.61 7.28
C GLN A 331 4.31 -21.95 8.54
N ILE A 332 3.08 -21.42 8.49
CA ILE A 332 2.37 -20.90 9.66
C ILE A 332 2.23 -21.97 10.73
N ALA A 333 1.82 -23.19 10.34
CA ALA A 333 1.62 -24.29 11.28
C ALA A 333 2.93 -24.76 11.94
N ARG A 334 4.07 -24.63 11.24
CA ARG A 334 5.42 -24.90 11.79
C ARG A 334 6.01 -23.73 12.59
N GLY A 335 5.41 -22.54 12.52
CA GLY A 335 5.95 -21.32 13.12
C GLY A 335 7.19 -20.78 12.41
N GLU A 336 7.36 -21.11 11.13
CA GLU A 336 8.50 -20.74 10.29
C GLU A 336 8.21 -19.50 9.41
N ASP A 337 6.97 -19.00 9.41
CA ASP A 337 6.55 -17.86 8.61
C ASP A 337 7.11 -16.52 9.13
N ASP A 338 7.33 -15.58 8.21
CA ASP A 338 7.79 -14.23 8.56
C ASP A 338 6.64 -13.26 8.94
N ARG A 339 5.43 -13.80 9.08
CA ARG A 339 4.15 -13.12 9.33
C ARG A 339 3.68 -12.19 8.21
N GLY A 340 4.41 -12.07 7.09
CA GLY A 340 4.04 -11.22 5.96
C GLY A 340 2.70 -11.60 5.33
N ALA A 341 2.46 -12.90 5.13
CA ALA A 341 1.18 -13.39 4.60
C ALA A 341 0.02 -13.27 5.60
N ARG A 342 0.28 -13.01 6.90
CA ARG A 342 -0.77 -12.90 7.92
C ARG A 342 -1.44 -11.53 7.94
N ASP A 343 -0.99 -10.56 7.14
CA ASP A 343 -1.64 -9.26 7.00
C ASP A 343 -3.00 -9.38 6.29
N ASN A 344 -3.99 -8.55 6.67
CA ASN A 344 -5.33 -8.64 6.11
C ASN A 344 -5.37 -8.31 4.62
N GLU A 345 -4.52 -7.41 4.11
CA GLU A 345 -4.47 -7.13 2.67
C GLU A 345 -3.87 -8.31 1.91
N ALA A 346 -2.82 -8.94 2.46
CA ALA A 346 -2.18 -10.10 1.85
C ALA A 346 -3.15 -11.29 1.76
N ILE A 347 -3.89 -11.57 2.83
CA ILE A 347 -4.94 -12.59 2.82
C ILE A 347 -6.00 -12.25 1.76
N ALA A 348 -6.41 -10.98 1.66
CA ALA A 348 -7.50 -10.59 0.76
C ALA A 348 -7.13 -10.80 -0.71
N ARG A 349 -5.85 -10.60 -1.06
CA ARG A 349 -5.34 -10.81 -2.41
C ARG A 349 -5.48 -12.26 -2.88
N ILE A 350 -5.29 -13.24 -1.99
CA ILE A 350 -5.34 -14.67 -2.35
C ILE A 350 -6.70 -15.32 -2.05
N ALA A 351 -7.54 -14.67 -1.25
CA ALA A 351 -8.84 -15.17 -0.81
C ALA A 351 -9.88 -15.20 -1.95
N HIS A 352 -9.85 -16.27 -2.75
CA HIS A 352 -10.81 -16.48 -3.84
C HIS A 352 -11.64 -17.75 -3.63
N ALA A 353 -12.92 -17.69 -4.01
CA ALA A 353 -13.88 -18.77 -3.80
C ALA A 353 -13.50 -20.10 -4.49
N ASP A 354 -12.64 -20.07 -5.51
CA ASP A 354 -12.15 -21.28 -6.18
C ASP A 354 -11.16 -22.11 -5.33
N LEU A 355 -10.71 -21.57 -4.20
CA LEU A 355 -9.87 -22.26 -3.21
C LEU A 355 -10.68 -22.88 -2.05
N THR A 356 -12.02 -22.74 -2.05
CA THR A 356 -12.89 -23.15 -0.94
C THR A 356 -12.68 -24.61 -0.50
N ALA A 357 -12.60 -25.54 -1.45
CA ALA A 357 -12.42 -26.96 -1.15
C ALA A 357 -11.06 -27.27 -0.50
N ASP A 358 -10.00 -26.62 -1.00
CA ASP A 358 -8.65 -26.74 -0.46
C ASP A 358 -8.57 -26.15 0.96
N VAL A 359 -9.21 -25.00 1.17
CA VAL A 359 -9.28 -24.33 2.48
C VAL A 359 -10.07 -25.16 3.50
N ALA A 360 -11.20 -25.78 3.12
CA ALA A 360 -11.93 -26.70 3.99
C ALA A 360 -11.04 -27.87 4.44
N THR A 361 -10.30 -28.46 3.51
CA THR A 361 -9.35 -29.55 3.79
C THR A 361 -8.25 -29.11 4.76
N LEU A 362 -7.70 -27.91 4.56
CA LEU A 362 -6.66 -27.35 5.44
C LEU A 362 -7.18 -27.06 6.85
N ILE A 363 -8.43 -26.60 6.99
CA ILE A 363 -9.06 -26.39 8.30
C ILE A 363 -9.15 -27.71 9.08
N GLU A 364 -9.55 -28.80 8.42
CA GLU A 364 -9.62 -30.12 9.05
C GLU A 364 -8.23 -30.64 9.43
N GLN A 365 -7.26 -30.57 8.51
CA GLN A 365 -5.88 -31.02 8.72
C GLN A 365 -5.17 -30.27 9.85
N HIS A 366 -5.42 -28.97 9.98
CA HIS A 366 -4.82 -28.11 10.99
C HIS A 366 -5.78 -27.71 12.12
N SER A 367 -6.80 -28.54 12.38
CA SER A 367 -7.83 -28.33 13.41
C SER A 367 -7.26 -28.10 14.82
N GLU A 368 -6.06 -28.59 15.10
CA GLU A 368 -5.38 -28.41 16.38
C GLU A 368 -4.42 -27.21 16.46
N ASN A 369 -4.20 -26.47 15.36
CA ASN A 369 -3.25 -25.36 15.30
C ASN A 369 -3.96 -23.99 15.24
N ASP A 370 -3.97 -23.26 16.35
CA ASP A 370 -4.67 -21.98 16.46
C ASP A 370 -4.13 -20.89 15.51
N ASP A 371 -2.83 -20.89 15.19
CA ASP A 371 -2.24 -19.93 14.25
C ASP A 371 -2.71 -20.17 12.82
N ALA A 372 -2.73 -21.43 12.39
CA ALA A 372 -3.26 -21.83 11.10
C ALA A 372 -4.77 -21.52 11.00
N LEU A 373 -5.55 -21.85 12.04
CA LEU A 373 -6.97 -21.53 12.09
C LEU A 373 -7.24 -20.02 12.09
N PHE A 374 -6.40 -19.22 12.75
CA PHE A 374 -6.52 -17.75 12.72
C PHE A 374 -6.28 -17.17 11.32
N PHE A 375 -5.35 -17.74 10.56
CA PHE A 375 -5.14 -17.39 9.16
C PHE A 375 -6.30 -17.85 8.28
N LEU A 376 -6.64 -19.15 8.34
CA LEU A 376 -7.70 -19.77 7.52
C LEU A 376 -9.08 -19.15 7.75
N GLY A 377 -9.43 -18.81 8.99
CA GLY A 377 -10.69 -18.13 9.30
C GLY A 377 -10.80 -16.76 8.63
N ARG A 378 -9.70 -16.01 8.54
CA ARG A 378 -9.67 -14.72 7.83
C ARG A 378 -9.70 -14.90 6.32
N LEU A 379 -9.04 -15.93 5.80
CA LEU A 379 -9.08 -16.31 4.39
C LEU A 379 -10.52 -16.65 3.95
N VAL A 380 -11.23 -17.46 4.74
CA VAL A 380 -12.66 -17.79 4.50
C VAL A 380 -13.54 -16.54 4.54
N TRP A 381 -13.34 -15.68 5.53
CA TRP A 381 -14.09 -14.42 5.66
C TRP A 381 -13.92 -13.53 4.43
N GLN A 382 -12.68 -13.29 4.01
CA GLN A 382 -12.39 -12.39 2.90
C GLN A 382 -12.73 -13.00 1.54
N GLY A 383 -12.59 -14.30 1.38
CA GLY A 383 -12.90 -15.02 0.15
C GLY A 383 -14.36 -15.44 0.01
N GLN A 384 -15.20 -15.11 1.00
CA GLN A 384 -16.62 -15.46 1.06
C GLN A 384 -16.87 -16.97 0.85
N MET A 385 -16.01 -17.80 1.45
CA MET A 385 -16.02 -19.27 1.27
C MET A 385 -17.10 -19.90 2.17
N THR A 386 -18.37 -19.75 1.78
CA THR A 386 -19.53 -20.14 2.61
C THR A 386 -19.54 -21.61 3.01
N ASP A 387 -18.99 -22.50 2.17
CA ASP A 387 -18.96 -23.94 2.43
C ASP A 387 -18.01 -24.31 3.58
N CYS A 388 -17.09 -23.42 3.96
CA CYS A 388 -16.20 -23.60 5.12
C CYS A 388 -16.84 -23.16 6.44
N LEU A 389 -17.99 -22.47 6.41
CA LEU A 389 -18.59 -21.87 7.62
C LEU A 389 -19.02 -22.88 8.69
N PRO A 390 -19.54 -24.09 8.36
CA PRO A 390 -19.83 -25.10 9.39
C PRO A 390 -18.59 -25.47 10.22
N LEU A 391 -17.42 -25.62 9.58
CA LEU A 391 -16.16 -25.91 10.26
C LEU A 391 -15.74 -24.76 11.18
N LEU A 392 -15.87 -23.52 10.70
CA LEU A 392 -15.55 -22.32 11.49
C LEU A 392 -16.52 -22.12 12.66
N LEU A 393 -17.80 -22.47 12.51
CA LEU A 393 -18.77 -22.39 13.60
C LEU A 393 -18.35 -23.29 14.76
N ASP A 394 -17.93 -24.52 14.49
CA ASP A 394 -17.46 -25.44 15.52
C ASP A 394 -16.18 -24.91 16.21
N ILE A 395 -15.26 -24.31 15.45
CA ILE A 395 -14.06 -23.65 16.01
C ILE A 395 -14.43 -22.46 16.90
N ALA A 396 -15.35 -21.59 16.45
CA ALA A 396 -15.77 -20.41 17.18
C ALA A 396 -16.45 -20.76 18.52
N CYS A 397 -17.26 -21.83 18.54
CA CYS A 397 -17.94 -22.34 19.72
C CYS A 397 -17.00 -23.13 20.66
N ASN A 398 -15.87 -23.63 20.18
CA ASN A 398 -14.95 -24.42 20.98
C ASN A 398 -14.12 -23.54 21.94
N ARG A 399 -14.50 -23.55 23.21
CA ARG A 399 -13.85 -22.75 24.28
C ARG A 399 -12.41 -23.14 24.57
N SER A 400 -11.98 -24.33 24.18
CA SER A 400 -10.58 -24.77 24.36
C SER A 400 -9.62 -24.15 23.34
N ARG A 401 -10.13 -23.55 22.25
CA ARG A 401 -9.31 -22.93 21.20
C ARG A 401 -8.81 -21.55 21.59
N GLY A 402 -7.70 -21.15 20.97
CA GLY A 402 -7.10 -19.85 21.14
C GLY A 402 -8.05 -18.69 20.77
N ARG A 403 -7.96 -17.60 21.54
CA ARG A 403 -8.81 -16.40 21.39
C ARG A 403 -8.85 -15.90 19.94
N TYR A 404 -7.70 -15.82 19.27
CA TYR A 404 -7.62 -15.24 17.93
C TYR A 404 -8.26 -16.15 16.86
N ALA A 405 -8.02 -17.45 16.91
CA ALA A 405 -8.68 -18.44 16.04
C ALA A 405 -10.20 -18.33 16.15
N ARG A 406 -10.72 -18.27 17.39
CA ARG A 406 -12.15 -18.09 17.65
C ARG A 406 -12.69 -16.77 17.13
N ILE A 407 -11.98 -15.66 17.29
CA ILE A 407 -12.39 -14.35 16.76
C ILE A 407 -12.48 -14.36 15.23
N ALA A 408 -11.48 -14.92 14.54
CA ALA A 408 -11.49 -15.01 13.09
C ALA A 408 -12.65 -15.89 12.58
N ALA A 409 -12.83 -17.06 13.19
CA ALA A 409 -13.91 -17.98 12.85
C ALA A 409 -15.30 -17.36 13.10
N ALA A 410 -15.49 -16.73 14.26
CA ALA A 410 -16.73 -16.03 14.60
C ALA A 410 -17.03 -14.89 13.63
N ARG A 411 -16.02 -14.11 13.22
CA ARG A 411 -16.18 -13.02 12.24
C ARG A 411 -16.64 -13.55 10.88
N ALA A 412 -16.05 -14.64 10.40
CA ALA A 412 -16.44 -15.27 9.15
C ALA A 412 -17.92 -15.73 9.18
N VAL A 413 -18.31 -16.44 10.25
CA VAL A 413 -19.69 -16.92 10.45
C VAL A 413 -20.67 -15.76 10.59
N PHE A 414 -20.33 -14.73 11.36
CA PHE A 414 -21.23 -13.60 11.56
C PHE A 414 -21.48 -12.82 10.26
N THR A 415 -20.43 -12.63 9.46
CA THR A 415 -20.51 -11.85 8.22
C THR A 415 -21.23 -12.63 7.11
N SER A 416 -20.90 -13.91 6.93
CA SER A 416 -21.28 -14.67 5.74
C SER A 416 -22.18 -15.88 6.02
N GLY A 417 -22.48 -16.19 7.28
CA GLY A 417 -23.32 -17.32 7.68
C GLY A 417 -24.82 -17.08 7.54
N SER A 418 -25.59 -18.16 7.60
CA SER A 418 -27.05 -18.09 7.70
C SER A 418 -27.49 -17.56 9.07
N ASP A 419 -28.74 -17.10 9.18
CA ASP A 419 -29.30 -16.64 10.46
C ASP A 419 -29.23 -17.73 11.53
N GLU A 420 -29.51 -18.99 11.16
CA GLU A 420 -29.37 -20.15 12.07
C GLU A 420 -27.94 -20.32 12.61
N GLN A 421 -26.92 -20.11 11.77
CA GLN A 421 -25.52 -20.18 12.20
C GLN A 421 -25.14 -19.01 13.10
N ARG A 422 -25.66 -17.81 12.84
CA ARG A 422 -25.46 -16.63 13.68
C ARG A 422 -26.10 -16.81 15.04
N ASP A 423 -27.33 -17.30 15.10
CA ASP A 423 -28.06 -17.56 16.34
C ASP A 423 -27.34 -18.62 17.18
N ARG A 424 -26.91 -19.73 16.56
CA ARG A 424 -26.13 -20.78 17.27
C ARG A 424 -24.82 -20.25 17.83
N LEU A 425 -24.10 -19.42 17.06
CA LEU A 425 -22.87 -18.78 17.54
C LEU A 425 -23.17 -17.85 18.72
N TRP A 426 -24.23 -17.05 18.62
CA TRP A 426 -24.65 -16.12 19.66
C TRP A 426 -24.99 -16.85 20.97
N ASP A 427 -25.78 -17.90 20.90
CA ASP A 427 -26.14 -18.72 22.06
C ASP A 427 -24.90 -19.32 22.74
N SER A 428 -23.97 -19.88 21.95
CA SER A 428 -22.73 -20.46 22.49
C SER A 428 -21.83 -19.43 23.19
N LEU A 429 -21.83 -18.18 22.73
CA LEU A 429 -21.08 -17.09 23.33
C LEU A 429 -21.73 -16.56 24.62
N LEU A 430 -23.06 -16.63 24.72
CA LEU A 430 -23.82 -16.18 25.90
C LEU A 430 -23.89 -17.19 27.03
N GLU A 431 -23.65 -18.48 26.77
CA GLU A 431 -23.57 -19.51 27.81
C GLU A 431 -22.45 -19.17 28.82
N VAL A 432 -22.80 -18.53 29.94
CA VAL A 432 -21.86 -18.33 31.06
C VAL A 432 -21.56 -19.70 31.66
N PRO A 433 -20.27 -20.11 31.82
CA PRO A 433 -19.97 -21.35 32.50
C PRO A 433 -20.46 -21.27 33.96
N ASP A 434 -21.24 -22.25 34.38
CA ASP A 434 -21.46 -22.53 35.81
C ASP A 434 -20.12 -22.93 36.43
N GLY A 435 -19.34 -21.95 36.92
CA GLY A 435 -18.06 -22.23 37.58
C GLY A 435 -17.09 -21.05 37.61
N ASP A 436 -17.37 -20.09 38.48
CA ASP A 436 -16.40 -19.52 39.43
C ASP A 436 -17.19 -18.74 40.50
N GLN A 437 -17.54 -19.44 41.58
CA GLN A 437 -17.81 -18.87 42.91
C GLN A 437 -16.62 -19.19 43.82
#